data_AF-Q3Y1U9-F1
#
_entry.id   AF-Q3Y1U9-F1
#
_cell.length_a   1.000
_cell.length_b   1.000
_cell.length_c   1.000
_cell.angle_alpha   90.00
_cell.angle_beta   90.00
_cell.angle_gamma   90.00
#
_symmetry.space_group_name_H-M   'P 1'
#
loop_
_entity.id
_entity.type
_entity.pdbx_description
1 polymer ?
#
loop_
_entity_poly.entity_id
_entity_poly.type
_entity_poly.pdbx_seq_one_letter_code
_entity_poly.pdbx_strand_id
1 'polypeptide(L)'
;MTLLVKQELFKLIKKKSTAVLSVLLVVLLIGTALLAKKYTTIIDPVEMTAQLFSATSWIVFIMIAAASTIISMEAQYGTLKNLLYRKYSRGEILVSKWITLVIYSVYLYLLAIIVTVLMKLILFPSISFTEKVSTGQTLIQSLFTYTLGSYIGLWLILSLVLMIACFINSSGASISAGIVFYFASSIISGILIALIQKWEWIKWNPISMLNLQNQIGNEEIMKQLTHLSTNQMLFGNLAYIVLFLALGYLVFKRKNV
;
A
#
# COMPACT_ATOMS: atom_id res chain seq x y z
N MET A 1 -7.82 11.45 -21.73
CA MET A 1 -7.51 11.13 -20.31
C MET A 1 -8.73 10.82 -19.45
N THR A 2 -9.58 11.80 -19.16
CA THR A 2 -10.71 11.65 -18.21
C THR A 2 -11.67 10.51 -18.55
N LEU A 3 -11.93 10.28 -19.84
CA LEU A 3 -12.80 9.20 -20.31
C LEU A 3 -12.22 7.80 -20.04
N LEU A 4 -10.90 7.61 -20.21
CA LEU A 4 -10.23 6.34 -19.90
C LEU A 4 -10.30 6.03 -18.40
N VAL A 5 -10.03 7.02 -17.55
CA VAL A 5 -10.13 6.87 -16.09
C VAL A 5 -11.57 6.51 -15.69
N LYS A 6 -12.59 7.15 -16.27
CA LYS A 6 -13.99 6.80 -16.02
C LYS A 6 -14.31 5.36 -16.43
N GLN A 7 -13.78 4.89 -17.57
CA GLN A 7 -13.97 3.51 -18.03
C GLN A 7 -13.32 2.50 -17.08
N GLU A 8 -12.07 2.74 -16.67
CA GLU A 8 -11.35 1.85 -15.74
C GLU A 8 -12.01 1.84 -14.36
N LEU A 9 -12.45 2.99 -13.84
CA LEU A 9 -13.24 3.07 -12.60
C LEU A 9 -14.57 2.32 -12.72
N PHE A 10 -15.27 2.45 -13.84
CA PHE A 10 -16.52 1.74 -14.06
C PHE A 10 -16.32 0.22 -14.06
N LYS A 11 -15.27 -0.28 -14.73
CA LYS A 11 -14.86 -1.70 -14.68
C LYS A 11 -14.61 -2.15 -13.24
N LEU A 12 -13.87 -1.35 -12.47
CA LEU A 12 -13.51 -1.66 -11.09
C LEU A 12 -14.74 -1.69 -10.17
N ILE A 13 -15.65 -0.72 -10.28
CA ILE A 13 -16.88 -0.63 -9.47
C ILE A 13 -17.84 -1.78 -9.78
N LYS A 14 -17.99 -2.16 -11.06
CA LYS A 14 -18.90 -3.24 -11.46
C LYS A 14 -18.35 -4.64 -11.21
N LYS A 15 -17.05 -4.78 -10.98
CA LYS A 15 -16.44 -6.06 -10.66
C LYS A 15 -16.88 -6.52 -9.27
N LYS A 16 -17.61 -7.64 -9.18
CA LYS A 16 -18.12 -8.20 -7.92
C LYS A 16 -17.02 -8.34 -6.85
N SER A 17 -15.79 -8.69 -7.25
CA SER A 17 -14.66 -8.82 -6.32
C SER A 17 -14.35 -7.53 -5.56
N THR A 18 -14.52 -6.35 -6.16
CA THR A 18 -14.20 -5.07 -5.51
C THR A 18 -15.12 -4.81 -4.32
N ALA A 19 -16.42 -5.07 -4.49
CA ALA A 19 -17.39 -4.96 -3.41
C ALA A 19 -17.13 -6.01 -2.32
N VAL A 20 -16.90 -7.27 -2.71
CA VAL A 20 -16.59 -8.36 -1.77
C VAL A 20 -15.34 -8.05 -0.95
N LEU A 21 -14.26 -7.57 -1.58
CA LEU A 21 -13.02 -7.23 -0.89
C LEU A 21 -13.17 -6.01 0.03
N SER A 22 -14.00 -5.04 -0.34
CA SER A 22 -14.31 -3.89 0.53
C SER A 22 -15.06 -4.34 1.77
N VAL A 23 -16.09 -5.19 1.61
CA VAL A 23 -16.84 -5.75 2.76
C VAL A 23 -15.94 -6.62 3.62
N LEU A 24 -15.11 -7.47 3.01
CA LEU A 24 -14.15 -8.30 3.73
C LEU A 24 -13.18 -7.44 4.56
N LEU A 25 -12.67 -6.33 4.01
CA LEU A 25 -11.83 -5.38 4.74
C LEU A 25 -12.53 -4.85 5.99
N VAL A 26 -13.80 -4.42 5.87
CA VAL A 26 -14.60 -3.95 7.01
C VAL A 26 -14.75 -5.06 8.06
N VAL A 27 -15.10 -6.28 7.64
CA VAL A 27 -15.28 -7.42 8.57
C VAL A 27 -13.99 -7.73 9.32
N LEU A 28 -12.83 -7.72 8.66
CA LEU A 28 -11.53 -7.96 9.30
C LEU A 28 -11.15 -6.85 10.29
N LEU A 29 -11.46 -5.59 9.96
CA LEU A 29 -11.30 -4.43 10.84
C LEU A 29 -12.16 -4.54 12.11
N ILE A 30 -13.41 -4.93 11.95
CA ILE A 30 -14.32 -5.14 13.08
C ILE A 30 -13.83 -6.31 13.94
N GLY A 31 -13.41 -7.42 13.29
CA GLY A 31 -12.87 -8.59 14.00
C GLY A 31 -11.66 -8.26 14.86
N THR A 32 -10.70 -7.52 14.32
CA THR A 32 -9.50 -7.06 15.06
C THR A 32 -9.85 -6.08 16.18
N ALA A 33 -10.80 -5.17 15.97
CA ALA A 33 -11.28 -4.27 17.03
C ALA A 33 -11.97 -5.04 18.18
N LEU A 34 -12.77 -6.06 17.88
CA LEU A 34 -13.39 -6.93 18.90
C LEU A 34 -12.34 -7.76 19.67
N LEU A 35 -11.29 -8.23 18.98
CA LEU A 35 -10.18 -8.92 19.64
C LEU A 35 -9.42 -7.98 20.58
N ALA A 36 -9.15 -6.74 20.16
CA ALA A 36 -8.53 -5.72 21.01
C ALA A 36 -9.38 -5.44 22.26
N LYS A 37 -10.72 -5.46 22.14
CA LYS A 37 -11.63 -5.30 23.29
C LYS A 37 -11.59 -6.49 24.25
N LYS A 38 -11.44 -7.71 23.72
CA LYS A 38 -11.47 -8.93 24.54
C LYS A 38 -10.14 -9.19 25.25
N TYR A 39 -9.02 -8.83 24.63
CA TYR A 39 -7.66 -9.14 25.09
C TYR A 39 -6.84 -7.88 25.38
N THR A 40 -7.41 -6.96 26.17
CA THR A 40 -6.80 -5.64 26.47
C THR A 40 -5.46 -5.70 27.19
N THR A 41 -5.16 -6.82 27.87
CA THR A 41 -3.88 -7.03 28.56
C THR A 41 -2.71 -7.35 27.61
N ILE A 42 -3.02 -7.83 26.41
CA ILE A 42 -2.03 -8.21 25.39
C ILE A 42 -2.05 -7.21 24.23
N ILE A 43 -3.25 -6.73 23.88
CA ILE A 43 -3.50 -5.85 22.76
C ILE A 43 -3.94 -4.51 23.32
N ASP A 44 -3.06 -3.51 23.24
CA ASP A 44 -3.41 -2.14 23.61
C ASP A 44 -4.41 -1.56 22.59
N PRO A 45 -5.65 -1.23 23.01
CA PRO A 45 -6.64 -0.66 22.12
C PRO A 45 -6.27 0.73 21.58
N VAL A 46 -5.48 1.52 22.31
CA VAL A 46 -5.01 2.85 21.89
C VAL A 46 -4.08 2.69 20.69
N GLU A 47 -3.08 1.82 20.81
CA GLU A 47 -2.14 1.48 19.73
C GLU A 47 -2.85 0.89 18.52
N MET A 48 -3.76 -0.06 18.74
CA MET A 48 -4.53 -0.65 17.64
C MET A 48 -5.39 0.38 16.91
N THR A 49 -5.98 1.33 17.64
CA THR A 49 -6.74 2.42 17.01
C THR A 49 -5.81 3.33 16.20
N ALA A 50 -4.64 3.69 16.74
CA ALA A 50 -3.63 4.47 16.02
C ALA A 50 -3.17 3.77 14.73
N GLN A 51 -3.14 2.43 14.73
CA GLN A 51 -2.69 1.60 13.61
C GLN A 51 -3.83 1.11 12.71
N LEU A 52 -4.98 1.79 12.69
CA LEU A 52 -6.15 1.45 11.87
C LEU A 52 -6.64 0.00 12.08
N PHE A 53 -6.52 -0.55 13.29
CA PHE A 53 -6.80 -1.96 13.60
C PHE A 53 -6.17 -2.94 12.59
N SER A 54 -4.93 -2.69 12.17
CA SER A 54 -4.19 -3.50 11.20
C SER A 54 -4.80 -3.56 9.79
N ALA A 55 -5.68 -2.62 9.42
CA ALA A 55 -6.27 -2.55 8.07
C ALA A 55 -5.23 -2.40 6.95
N THR A 56 -4.11 -1.75 7.22
CA THR A 56 -3.05 -1.45 6.25
C THR A 56 -2.51 -2.71 5.56
N SER A 57 -2.25 -3.78 6.31
CA SER A 57 -1.80 -5.07 5.77
C SER A 57 -2.82 -5.68 4.79
N TRP A 58 -4.10 -5.59 5.11
CA TRP A 58 -5.18 -6.09 4.25
C TRP A 58 -5.33 -5.25 2.98
N ILE A 59 -5.21 -3.92 3.11
CA ILE A 59 -5.22 -3.01 1.96
C ILE A 59 -4.06 -3.33 1.01
N VAL A 60 -2.86 -3.64 1.53
CA VAL A 60 -1.71 -4.06 0.69
C VAL A 60 -2.08 -5.28 -0.16
N PHE A 61 -2.66 -6.33 0.42
CA PHE A 61 -3.04 -7.52 -0.36
C PHE A 61 -4.09 -7.23 -1.42
N ILE A 62 -5.14 -6.47 -1.07
CA ILE A 62 -6.19 -6.07 -2.00
C ILE A 62 -5.59 -5.26 -3.16
N MET A 63 -4.68 -4.34 -2.86
CA MET A 63 -4.07 -3.46 -3.85
C MET A 63 -3.04 -4.18 -4.73
N ILE A 64 -2.26 -5.13 -4.20
CA ILE A 64 -1.36 -5.98 -5.01
C ILE A 64 -2.17 -6.78 -6.03
N ALA A 65 -3.30 -7.36 -5.61
CA ALA A 65 -4.18 -8.09 -6.51
C ALA A 65 -4.81 -7.17 -7.58
N ALA A 66 -5.27 -5.99 -7.20
CA ALA A 66 -5.82 -5.00 -8.13
C ALA A 66 -4.76 -4.51 -9.14
N ALA A 67 -3.57 -4.15 -8.68
CA ALA A 67 -2.47 -3.66 -9.52
C ALA A 67 -1.95 -4.73 -10.49
N SER A 68 -1.87 -5.98 -10.06
CA SER A 68 -1.45 -7.08 -10.94
C SER A 68 -2.51 -7.36 -12.00
N THR A 69 -3.79 -7.41 -11.62
CA THR A 69 -4.87 -7.77 -12.56
C THR A 69 -5.18 -6.68 -13.57
N ILE A 70 -5.04 -5.40 -13.22
CA ILE A 70 -5.40 -4.28 -14.11
C ILE A 70 -4.53 -4.20 -15.38
N ILE A 71 -3.28 -4.68 -15.31
CA ILE A 71 -2.35 -4.75 -16.45
C ILE A 71 -2.32 -6.16 -17.03
N SER A 72 -2.06 -7.18 -16.20
CA SER A 72 -1.76 -8.52 -16.70
C SER A 72 -2.97 -9.22 -17.31
N MET A 73 -4.21 -8.94 -16.88
CA MET A 73 -5.40 -9.55 -17.51
C MET A 73 -5.56 -9.06 -18.96
N GLU A 74 -5.32 -7.78 -19.23
CA GLU A 74 -5.46 -7.26 -20.60
C GLU A 74 -4.32 -7.73 -21.52
N ALA A 75 -3.13 -7.97 -20.95
CA ALA A 75 -2.03 -8.63 -21.65
C ALA A 75 -2.33 -10.11 -21.94
N GLN A 76 -2.89 -10.82 -20.97
CA GLN A 76 -3.22 -12.24 -21.07
C GLN A 76 -4.34 -12.53 -22.07
N TYR A 77 -5.40 -11.71 -22.09
CA TYR A 77 -6.55 -11.87 -22.99
C TYR A 77 -6.43 -11.11 -24.30
N GLY A 78 -5.30 -10.44 -24.57
CA GLY A 78 -5.05 -9.71 -25.82
C GLY A 78 -5.94 -8.47 -26.05
N THR A 79 -6.72 -8.04 -25.04
CA THR A 79 -7.67 -6.93 -25.17
C THR A 79 -7.00 -5.56 -25.28
N LEU A 80 -5.70 -5.48 -24.96
CA LEU A 80 -4.88 -4.29 -25.20
C LEU A 80 -4.87 -3.86 -26.68
N LYS A 81 -4.92 -4.81 -27.63
CA LYS A 81 -4.94 -4.50 -29.07
C LYS A 81 -6.18 -3.70 -29.47
N ASN A 82 -7.33 -4.07 -28.91
CA ASN A 82 -8.62 -3.45 -29.22
C ASN A 82 -8.70 -1.99 -28.72
N LEU A 83 -8.01 -1.67 -27.63
CA LEU A 83 -7.92 -0.31 -27.09
C LEU A 83 -7.00 0.59 -27.92
N LEU A 84 -5.89 0.04 -28.42
CA LEU A 84 -4.92 0.78 -29.24
C LEU A 84 -5.49 1.17 -30.61
N TYR A 85 -6.45 0.43 -31.14
CA TYR A 85 -7.12 0.75 -32.40
C TYR A 85 -7.99 2.02 -32.30
N ARG A 86 -8.43 2.41 -31.10
CA ARG A 86 -9.35 3.55 -30.87
C ARG A 86 -8.67 4.93 -30.70
N LYS A 87 -7.46 5.12 -31.24
CA LYS A 87 -6.64 6.36 -31.19
C LYS A 87 -6.04 6.76 -29.83
N TYR A 88 -6.03 5.90 -28.82
CA TYR A 88 -5.34 6.20 -27.55
C TYR A 88 -3.87 5.83 -27.61
N SER A 89 -2.99 6.66 -27.03
CA SER A 89 -1.58 6.30 -26.93
C SER A 89 -1.33 5.22 -25.86
N ARG A 90 -0.25 4.43 -26.02
CA ARG A 90 0.13 3.41 -25.04
C ARG A 90 0.34 4.00 -23.65
N GLY A 91 0.98 5.16 -23.58
CA GLY A 91 1.25 5.84 -22.31
C GLY A 91 -0.02 6.34 -21.63
N GLU A 92 -0.93 6.85 -22.43
CA GLU A 92 -2.25 7.32 -21.99
C GLU A 92 -3.08 6.22 -21.30
N ILE A 93 -3.05 5.01 -21.85
CA ILE A 93 -3.73 3.84 -21.26
C ILE A 93 -3.08 3.47 -19.92
N LEU A 94 -1.76 3.39 -19.84
CA LEU A 94 -1.07 3.00 -18.60
C LEU A 94 -1.28 4.03 -17.49
N VAL A 95 -1.18 5.32 -17.80
CA VAL A 95 -1.40 6.41 -16.84
C VAL A 95 -2.84 6.39 -16.31
N SER A 96 -3.84 6.10 -17.15
CA SER A 96 -5.23 5.97 -16.66
C SER A 96 -5.40 4.84 -15.64
N LYS A 97 -4.64 3.74 -15.77
CA LYS A 97 -4.65 2.62 -14.81
C LYS A 97 -4.01 3.01 -13.49
N TRP A 98 -2.88 3.73 -13.53
CA TRP A 98 -2.26 4.27 -12.33
C TRP A 98 -3.20 5.20 -11.58
N ILE A 99 -3.85 6.14 -12.28
CA ILE A 99 -4.84 7.05 -11.66
C ILE A 99 -6.01 6.26 -11.05
N THR A 100 -6.49 5.21 -11.72
CA THR A 100 -7.56 4.35 -11.20
C THR A 100 -7.14 3.66 -9.89
N LEU A 101 -5.89 3.19 -9.80
CA LEU A 101 -5.34 2.60 -8.58
C LEU A 101 -5.13 3.64 -7.47
N VAL A 102 -4.74 4.88 -7.80
CA VAL A 102 -4.69 6.00 -6.84
C VAL A 102 -6.07 6.21 -6.22
N ILE A 103 -7.10 6.36 -7.04
CA ILE A 103 -8.48 6.57 -6.55
C ILE A 103 -8.94 5.37 -5.71
N TYR A 104 -8.65 4.14 -6.15
CA TYR A 104 -9.04 2.95 -5.41
C TYR A 104 -8.31 2.82 -4.06
N SER A 105 -7.01 3.10 -4.01
CA SER A 105 -6.24 3.11 -2.76
C SER A 105 -6.77 4.16 -1.77
N VAL A 106 -7.06 5.37 -2.23
CA VAL A 106 -7.63 6.45 -1.40
C VAL A 106 -8.98 6.03 -0.85
N TYR A 107 -9.84 5.42 -1.68
CA TYR A 107 -11.13 4.88 -1.23
C TYR A 107 -10.97 3.85 -0.11
N LEU A 108 -10.07 2.87 -0.25
CA LEU A 108 -9.86 1.84 0.78
C LEU A 108 -9.34 2.42 2.10
N TYR A 109 -8.44 3.40 2.02
CA TYR A 109 -7.91 4.08 3.20
C TYR A 109 -8.96 4.94 3.90
N LEU A 110 -9.77 5.69 3.15
CA LEU A 110 -10.88 6.46 3.72
C LEU A 110 -11.90 5.55 4.40
N LEU A 111 -12.25 4.43 3.77
CA LEU A 111 -13.13 3.42 4.36
C LEU A 111 -12.53 2.84 5.65
N ALA A 112 -11.23 2.54 5.66
CA ALA A 112 -10.55 2.05 6.86
C ALA A 112 -10.58 3.09 7.99
N ILE A 113 -10.25 4.36 7.72
CA ILE A 113 -10.31 5.45 8.71
C ILE A 113 -11.71 5.59 9.29
N ILE A 114 -12.75 5.63 8.44
CA ILE A 114 -14.15 5.77 8.89
C ILE A 114 -14.52 4.61 9.81
N VAL A 115 -14.22 3.37 9.42
CA VAL A 115 -14.53 2.19 10.24
C VAL A 115 -13.73 2.20 11.54
N THR A 116 -12.45 2.55 11.53
CA THR A 116 -11.63 2.67 12.74
C THR A 116 -12.21 3.69 13.72
N VAL A 117 -12.59 4.88 13.24
CA VAL A 117 -13.20 5.91 14.09
C VAL A 117 -14.53 5.44 14.66
N LEU A 118 -15.39 4.80 13.85
CA LEU A 118 -16.65 4.23 14.31
C LEU A 118 -16.44 3.13 15.36
N MET A 119 -15.52 2.20 15.13
CA MET A 119 -15.21 1.12 16.07
C MET A 119 -14.64 1.67 17.37
N LYS A 120 -13.77 2.69 17.32
CA LYS A 120 -13.30 3.39 18.51
C LYS A 120 -14.46 3.97 19.30
N LEU A 121 -15.39 4.69 18.66
CA LEU A 121 -16.52 5.33 19.34
C LEU A 121 -17.47 4.32 19.98
N ILE A 122 -17.72 3.17 19.33
CA ILE A 122 -18.65 2.14 19.80
C ILE A 122 -18.02 1.25 20.88
N LEU A 123 -16.79 0.79 20.66
CA LEU A 123 -16.16 -0.23 21.50
C LEU A 123 -15.31 0.35 22.63
N PHE A 124 -14.73 1.55 22.42
CA PHE A 124 -13.77 2.18 23.31
C PHE A 124 -14.11 3.66 23.59
N PRO A 125 -15.29 3.95 24.18
CA PRO A 125 -15.73 5.32 24.42
C PRO A 125 -14.85 6.08 25.43
N SER A 126 -14.16 5.36 26.33
CA SER A 126 -13.28 5.93 27.35
C SER A 126 -11.95 6.48 26.80
N ILE A 127 -11.53 6.02 25.62
CA ILE A 127 -10.26 6.44 25.01
C ILE A 127 -10.42 7.83 24.42
N SER A 128 -9.56 8.76 24.80
CA SER A 128 -9.61 10.13 24.27
C SER A 128 -8.84 10.26 22.96
N PHE A 129 -9.28 11.13 22.05
CA PHE A 129 -8.51 11.39 20.81
C PHE A 129 -7.16 12.10 21.07
N THR A 130 -7.02 12.71 22.24
CA THR A 130 -5.81 13.38 22.73
C THR A 130 -4.95 12.47 23.61
N GLU A 131 -5.38 11.24 23.88
CA GLU A 131 -4.61 10.28 24.66
C GLU A 131 -3.29 9.99 23.96
N LYS A 132 -2.22 9.87 24.77
CA LYS A 132 -0.87 9.66 24.24
C LYS A 132 -0.66 8.19 23.93
N VAL A 133 -0.16 7.94 22.73
CA VAL A 133 0.33 6.64 22.25
C VAL A 133 1.74 6.42 22.83
N SER A 134 2.27 5.19 22.81
CA SER A 134 3.63 4.87 23.31
C SER A 134 4.73 5.74 22.70
N THR A 135 4.48 6.27 21.52
CA THR A 135 5.34 7.17 20.73
C THR A 135 5.33 8.61 21.22
N GLY A 136 4.52 8.95 22.24
CA GLY A 136 4.35 10.29 22.77
C GLY A 136 3.42 11.19 21.94
N GLN A 137 3.03 10.77 20.74
CA GLN A 137 2.05 11.45 19.90
C GLN A 137 0.64 11.28 20.45
N THR A 138 -0.24 12.25 20.17
CA THR A 138 -1.68 12.07 20.43
C THR A 138 -2.25 11.00 19.51
N LEU A 139 -3.29 10.29 19.94
CA LEU A 139 -3.95 9.24 19.14
C LEU A 139 -4.29 9.71 17.73
N ILE A 140 -4.87 10.91 17.60
CA ILE A 140 -5.26 11.46 16.30
C ILE A 140 -4.04 11.77 15.41
N GLN A 141 -2.96 12.28 16.01
CA GLN A 141 -1.72 12.55 15.30
C GLN A 141 -1.10 11.24 14.83
N SER A 142 -0.99 10.25 15.70
CA SER A 142 -0.44 8.94 15.38
C SER A 142 -1.26 8.24 14.30
N LEU A 143 -2.59 8.33 14.33
CA LEU A 143 -3.45 7.77 13.29
C LEU A 143 -3.16 8.40 11.93
N PHE A 144 -3.05 9.73 11.88
CA PHE A 144 -2.79 10.44 10.64
C PHE A 144 -1.38 10.16 10.09
N THR A 145 -0.36 10.23 10.95
CA THR A 145 1.03 10.01 10.57
C THR A 145 1.29 8.56 10.16
N TYR A 146 0.72 7.59 10.87
CA TYR A 146 0.75 6.17 10.50
C TYR A 146 0.09 5.93 9.15
N THR A 147 -1.09 6.51 8.92
CA THR A 147 -1.82 6.36 7.66
C THR A 147 -1.04 6.93 6.47
N LEU A 148 -0.40 8.10 6.63
CA LEU A 148 0.42 8.69 5.58
C LEU A 148 1.66 7.84 5.28
N GLY A 149 2.37 7.40 6.32
CA GLY A 149 3.54 6.54 6.17
C GLY A 149 3.21 5.21 5.48
N SER A 150 2.09 4.59 5.86
CA SER A 150 1.61 3.34 5.25
C SER A 150 1.15 3.53 3.80
N TYR A 151 0.54 4.68 3.48
CA TYR A 151 0.10 4.98 2.12
C TYR A 151 1.30 5.14 1.16
N ILE A 152 2.35 5.84 1.59
CA ILE A 152 3.59 5.99 0.82
C ILE A 152 4.27 4.62 0.63
N GLY A 153 4.41 3.83 1.70
CA GLY A 153 4.99 2.49 1.64
C GLY A 153 4.20 1.54 0.73
N LEU A 154 2.86 1.62 0.76
CA LEU A 154 2.00 0.90 -0.17
C LEU A 154 2.30 1.26 -1.62
N TRP A 155 2.45 2.55 -1.95
CA TRP A 155 2.78 2.96 -3.31
C TRP A 155 4.16 2.50 -3.79
N LEU A 156 5.13 2.41 -2.89
CA LEU A 156 6.42 1.80 -3.20
C LEU A 156 6.24 0.33 -3.63
N ILE A 157 5.47 -0.45 -2.88
CA ILE A 157 5.15 -1.85 -3.24
C ILE A 157 4.38 -1.90 -4.57
N LEU A 158 3.35 -1.07 -4.75
CA LEU A 158 2.53 -1.08 -5.95
C LEU A 158 3.30 -0.70 -7.20
N SER A 159 4.21 0.27 -7.11
CA SER A 159 5.04 0.66 -8.26
C SER A 159 5.90 -0.50 -8.76
N LEU A 160 6.47 -1.29 -7.84
CA LEU A 160 7.21 -2.51 -8.16
C LEU A 160 6.29 -3.58 -8.74
N VAL A 161 5.11 -3.81 -8.15
CA VAL A 161 4.13 -4.78 -8.66
C VAL A 161 3.66 -4.41 -10.06
N LEU A 162 3.40 -3.13 -10.33
CA LEU A 162 3.01 -2.64 -11.66
C LEU A 162 4.13 -2.83 -12.68
N MET A 163 5.38 -2.58 -12.27
CA MET A 163 6.54 -2.87 -13.09
C MET A 163 6.60 -4.37 -13.45
N ILE A 164 6.48 -5.26 -12.47
CA ILE A 164 6.46 -6.71 -12.67
C ILE A 164 5.28 -7.14 -13.56
N ALA A 165 4.10 -6.56 -13.35
CA ALA A 165 2.90 -6.85 -14.16
C ALA A 165 3.08 -6.45 -15.63
N CYS A 166 3.88 -5.42 -15.91
CA CYS A 166 4.28 -5.07 -17.27
C CYS A 166 5.22 -6.11 -17.90
N PHE A 167 6.11 -6.72 -17.11
CA PHE A 167 7.02 -7.77 -17.58
C PHE A 167 6.32 -9.12 -17.78
N ILE A 168 5.39 -9.49 -16.89
CA ILE A 168 4.78 -10.82 -16.85
C ILE A 168 3.42 -10.83 -17.59
N ASN A 169 3.23 -11.79 -18.49
CA ASN A 169 1.98 -11.96 -19.28
C ASN A 169 0.89 -12.77 -18.56
N SER A 170 1.10 -13.13 -17.29
CA SER A 170 0.19 -13.93 -16.47
C SER A 170 -0.20 -13.16 -15.22
N SER A 171 -1.51 -12.95 -15.00
CA SER A 171 -1.98 -12.25 -13.80
C SER A 171 -1.68 -13.03 -12.53
N GLY A 172 -1.75 -14.36 -12.56
CA GLY A 172 -1.44 -15.20 -11.39
C GLY A 172 0.02 -15.05 -10.95
N ALA A 173 0.96 -15.12 -11.90
CA ALA A 173 2.38 -14.98 -11.60
C ALA A 173 2.73 -13.57 -11.08
N SER A 174 2.12 -12.52 -11.63
CA SER A 174 2.31 -11.15 -11.12
C SER A 174 1.78 -10.97 -9.69
N ILE A 175 0.60 -11.54 -9.37
CA ILE A 175 0.04 -11.49 -8.02
C ILE A 175 0.98 -12.20 -7.04
N SER A 176 1.41 -13.42 -7.37
CA SER A 176 2.32 -14.20 -6.53
C SER A 176 3.64 -13.46 -6.29
N ALA A 177 4.23 -12.87 -7.33
CA ALA A 177 5.46 -12.09 -7.19
C ALA A 177 5.29 -10.91 -6.22
N GLY A 178 4.19 -10.17 -6.30
CA GLY A 178 3.91 -9.06 -5.40
C GLY A 178 3.71 -9.49 -3.94
N ILE A 179 2.98 -10.58 -3.71
CA ILE A 179 2.75 -11.13 -2.37
C ILE A 179 4.06 -11.66 -1.77
N VAL A 180 4.83 -12.44 -2.55
CA VAL A 180 6.14 -12.96 -2.11
C VAL A 180 7.08 -11.80 -1.78
N PHE A 181 7.11 -10.76 -2.61
CA PHE A 181 7.92 -9.57 -2.32
C PHE A 181 7.51 -8.90 -1.00
N TYR A 182 6.22 -8.73 -0.73
CA TYR A 182 5.75 -8.12 0.51
C TYR A 182 6.22 -8.90 1.75
N PHE A 183 6.00 -10.22 1.78
CA PHE A 183 6.47 -11.05 2.90
C PHE A 183 7.99 -11.11 3.00
N ALA A 184 8.69 -11.29 1.88
CA ALA A 184 10.14 -11.31 1.84
C ALA A 184 10.72 -10.00 2.35
N SER A 185 10.12 -8.85 2.00
CA SER A 185 10.58 -7.54 2.47
C SER A 185 10.57 -7.42 3.99
N SER A 186 9.56 -7.97 4.66
CA SER A 186 9.48 -7.97 6.13
C SER A 186 10.60 -8.79 6.76
N ILE A 187 10.85 -10.01 6.25
CA ILE A 187 11.92 -10.89 6.74
C ILE A 187 13.30 -10.28 6.48
N ILE A 188 13.51 -9.78 5.26
CA ILE A 188 14.78 -9.20 4.83
C ILE A 188 15.06 -7.90 5.57
N SER A 189 14.04 -7.12 5.95
CA SER A 189 14.19 -5.88 6.72
C SER A 189 14.95 -6.10 8.04
N GLY A 190 14.65 -7.17 8.77
CA GLY A 190 15.35 -7.51 10.02
C GLY A 190 16.84 -7.82 9.79
N ILE A 191 17.15 -8.56 8.72
CA ILE A 191 18.53 -8.89 8.33
C ILE A 191 19.27 -7.63 7.86
N LEU A 192 18.58 -6.76 7.11
CA LEU A 192 19.13 -5.51 6.59
C LEU A 192 19.60 -4.57 7.70
N ILE A 193 18.84 -4.44 8.80
CA ILE A 193 19.24 -3.61 9.94
C ILE A 193 20.59 -4.08 10.49
N ALA A 194 20.82 -5.38 10.61
CA ALA A 194 22.11 -5.93 11.05
C ALA A 194 23.23 -5.70 10.02
N LEU A 195 22.91 -5.72 8.72
CA LEU A 195 23.88 -5.48 7.64
C LEU A 195 24.27 -4.00 7.51
N ILE A 196 23.35 -3.07 7.78
CA ILE A 196 23.60 -1.62 7.73
C ILE A 196 24.72 -1.22 8.69
N GLN A 197 24.82 -1.88 9.84
CA GLN A 197 25.92 -1.66 10.81
C GLN A 197 27.29 -1.99 10.23
N LYS A 198 27.38 -2.92 9.27
CA LYS A 198 28.63 -3.29 8.60
C LYS A 198 28.87 -2.46 7.36
N TRP A 199 27.87 -2.30 6.50
CA TRP A 199 27.97 -1.61 5.21
C TRP A 199 26.91 -0.52 5.09
N GLU A 200 27.27 0.71 5.40
CA GLU A 200 26.31 1.82 5.47
C GLU A 200 25.57 2.11 4.17
N TRP A 201 26.19 1.86 3.01
CA TRP A 201 25.57 2.14 1.71
C TRP A 201 24.31 1.30 1.46
N ILE A 202 24.19 0.14 2.12
CA ILE A 202 23.03 -0.75 2.01
C ILE A 202 21.74 -0.04 2.42
N LYS A 203 21.80 0.93 3.35
CA LYS A 203 20.60 1.61 3.89
C LYS A 203 19.71 2.23 2.83
N TRP A 204 20.26 2.55 1.65
CA TRP A 204 19.53 3.18 0.57
C TRP A 204 18.61 2.25 -0.23
N ASN A 205 18.55 0.95 0.07
CA ASN A 205 17.71 0.02 -0.70
C ASN A 205 16.18 0.24 -0.50
N PRO A 206 15.33 -0.20 -1.46
CA PRO A 206 13.87 -0.04 -1.36
C PRO A 206 13.22 -0.72 -0.15
N ILE A 207 13.76 -1.84 0.33
CA ILE A 207 13.22 -2.56 1.49
C ILE A 207 13.43 -1.75 2.77
N SER A 208 14.59 -1.12 2.92
CA SER A 208 14.85 -0.18 4.01
C SER A 208 13.85 0.98 3.98
N MET A 209 13.53 1.50 2.80
CA MET A 209 12.54 2.59 2.62
C MET A 209 11.12 2.20 3.05
N LEU A 210 10.74 0.91 2.99
CA LEU A 210 9.42 0.45 3.46
C LEU A 210 9.20 0.62 4.96
N ASN A 211 10.28 0.79 5.75
CA ASN A 211 10.17 1.06 7.19
C ASN A 211 9.72 2.50 7.52
N LEU A 212 9.45 3.35 6.52
CA LEU A 212 8.99 4.73 6.72
C LEU A 212 7.78 4.80 7.67
N GLN A 213 6.82 3.90 7.53
CA GLN A 213 5.65 3.83 8.41
C GLN A 213 6.03 3.64 9.88
N ASN A 214 6.96 2.71 10.14
CA ASN A 214 7.45 2.42 11.49
C ASN A 214 8.28 3.60 12.03
N GLN A 215 9.07 4.25 11.16
CA GLN A 215 9.93 5.35 11.55
C GLN A 215 9.17 6.63 11.90
N ILE A 216 8.08 6.94 11.20
CA ILE A 216 7.22 8.07 11.54
C ILE A 216 6.50 7.83 12.88
N GLY A 217 6.17 6.57 13.17
CA GLY A 217 5.61 6.18 14.46
C GLY A 217 6.62 6.34 15.59
N ASN A 218 7.83 5.81 15.44
CA ASN A 218 8.83 5.78 16.50
C ASN A 218 10.21 6.26 16.00
N GLU A 219 10.33 7.57 15.80
CA GLU A 219 11.50 8.17 15.13
C GLU A 219 12.80 7.93 15.89
N GLU A 220 12.79 8.02 17.22
CA GLU A 220 13.99 7.91 18.04
C GLU A 220 14.66 6.54 17.92
N ILE A 221 13.86 5.47 18.04
CA ILE A 221 14.36 4.09 17.92
C ILE A 221 14.70 3.77 16.47
N MET A 222 13.79 4.09 15.54
CA MET A 222 13.94 3.66 14.15
C MET A 222 15.09 4.36 13.43
N LYS A 223 15.38 5.63 13.75
CA LYS A 223 16.51 6.36 13.18
C LYS A 223 17.85 5.73 13.55
N GLN A 224 17.96 5.16 14.75
CA GLN A 224 19.15 4.41 15.18
C GLN A 224 19.30 3.07 14.45
N LEU A 225 18.18 2.46 14.01
CA LEU A 225 18.20 1.19 13.28
C LEU A 225 18.43 1.37 11.77
N THR A 226 17.82 2.39 11.17
CA THR A 226 17.87 2.62 9.72
C THR A 226 19.06 3.47 9.28
N HIS A 227 19.67 4.23 10.21
CA HIS A 227 20.69 5.24 9.93
C HIS A 227 20.23 6.28 8.90
N LEU A 228 18.91 6.45 8.75
CA LEU A 228 18.27 7.37 7.81
C LEU A 228 17.38 8.35 8.58
N SER A 229 17.43 9.61 8.19
CA SER A 229 16.43 10.57 8.64
C SER A 229 15.07 10.31 7.99
N THR A 230 14.00 10.73 8.66
CA THR A 230 12.62 10.56 8.17
C THR A 230 12.43 11.23 6.79
N ASN A 231 13.06 12.39 6.59
CA ASN A 231 13.06 13.09 5.29
C ASN A 231 13.80 12.31 4.20
N GLN A 232 14.97 11.74 4.51
CA GLN A 232 15.71 10.91 3.55
C GLN A 232 14.90 9.68 3.13
N MET A 233 14.22 9.03 4.06
CA MET A 233 13.34 7.90 3.73
C MET A 233 12.14 8.30 2.89
N LEU A 234 11.54 9.46 3.19
CA LEU A 234 10.41 9.98 2.42
C LEU A 234 10.83 10.26 0.96
N PHE A 235 11.92 11.02 0.77
CA PHE A 235 12.43 11.30 -0.58
C PHE A 235 12.92 10.03 -1.29
N GLY A 236 13.53 9.09 -0.56
CA GLY A 236 13.93 7.79 -1.09
C GLY A 236 12.73 6.99 -1.61
N ASN A 237 11.64 6.90 -0.83
CA ASN A 237 10.39 6.26 -1.27
C ASN A 237 9.86 6.90 -2.56
N LEU A 238 9.75 8.23 -2.61
CA LEU A 238 9.26 8.94 -3.79
C LEU A 238 10.14 8.70 -5.01
N ALA A 239 11.47 8.73 -4.85
CA ALA A 239 12.42 8.46 -5.91
C ALA A 239 12.26 7.04 -6.48
N TYR A 240 12.13 6.02 -5.60
CA TYR A 240 11.92 4.65 -6.04
C TYR A 240 10.56 4.42 -6.69
N ILE A 241 9.49 5.05 -6.19
CA ILE A 241 8.16 5.01 -6.82
C ILE A 241 8.25 5.53 -8.25
N VAL A 242 8.85 6.71 -8.45
CA VAL A 242 9.02 7.31 -9.79
C VAL A 242 9.87 6.41 -10.67
N LEU A 243 10.97 5.87 -10.15
CA LEU A 243 11.85 4.95 -10.87
C LEU A 243 11.09 3.71 -11.37
N PHE A 244 10.37 3.00 -10.50
CA PHE A 244 9.67 1.77 -10.86
C PHE A 244 8.52 2.03 -11.82
N LEU A 245 7.76 3.12 -11.65
CA LEU A 245 6.73 3.52 -12.60
C LEU A 245 7.33 3.88 -13.97
N ALA A 246 8.44 4.61 -14.01
CA ALA A 246 9.13 4.94 -15.25
C ALA A 246 9.66 3.70 -15.98
N LEU A 247 10.26 2.75 -15.26
CA LEU A 247 10.68 1.46 -15.81
C LEU A 247 9.48 0.68 -16.36
N GLY A 248 8.39 0.59 -15.60
CA GLY A 248 7.14 -0.04 -16.04
C GLY A 248 6.57 0.60 -17.31
N TYR A 249 6.64 1.93 -17.43
CA TYR A 249 6.22 2.67 -18.62
C TYR A 249 7.08 2.37 -19.85
N LEU A 250 8.41 2.37 -19.69
CA LEU A 250 9.35 2.07 -20.78
C LEU A 250 9.13 0.66 -21.33
N VAL A 251 8.95 -0.31 -20.44
CA VAL A 251 8.67 -1.71 -20.79
C VAL A 251 7.33 -1.80 -21.54
N PHE A 252 6.27 -1.19 -21.00
CA PHE A 252 4.95 -1.20 -21.62
C PHE A 252 4.96 -0.57 -23.02
N LYS A 253 5.73 0.51 -23.23
CA LYS A 253 5.87 1.15 -24.53
C LYS A 253 6.53 0.23 -25.56
N ARG A 254 7.58 -0.49 -25.15
CA ARG A 254 8.38 -1.40 -26.01
C ARG A 254 7.77 -2.79 -26.18
N LYS A 255 6.83 -3.18 -25.32
CA LYS A 255 6.17 -4.48 -25.38
C LYS A 255 5.46 -4.63 -26.72
N ASN A 256 5.84 -5.67 -27.46
CA ASN A 256 5.11 -6.12 -28.64
C ASN A 256 3.83 -6.77 -28.12
N VAL A 257 2.72 -6.01 -28.19
CA VAL A 257 1.38 -6.51 -27.89
C VAL A 257 0.80 -7.07 -29.17
#